data_AF-A0ABD5YSG5-F1
#
_entry.id   AF-A0ABD5YSG5-F1
#
_cell.length_a   1.000
_cell.length_b   1.000
_cell.length_c   1.000
_cell.angle_alpha   90.00
_cell.angle_beta   90.00
_cell.angle_gamma   90.00
#
_symmetry.space_group_name_H-M   'P 1'
#
loop_
_entity.id
_entity.type
_entity.pdbx_description
1 polymer ?
#
loop_
_entity_poly.entity_id
_entity_poly.type
_entity_poly.pdbx_seq_one_letter_code
_entity_poly.pdbx_strand_id
1 'polypeptide(L)'
;MATDDSSLIDEVRTLTDYDAGIIDDTEYQDLLSVAKEELQNDVNQSVTFFSGNRAVDRALFWLLCLYSKIKVGEIEAPTFEIAEIQVRQEQLDDRANWWLRQYQKNVDKIAAGARGKIVSVSRSDRTYAFDN
;
A
#
# COMPACT_ATOMS: atom_id res chain seq x y z
N MET A 1 -12.55 3.73 4.12
CA MET A 1 -11.35 3.20 3.46
C MET A 1 -11.45 3.68 2.05
N ALA A 2 -10.48 4.48 1.66
CA ALA A 2 -10.46 5.24 0.43
C ALA A 2 -10.84 4.41 -0.81
N THR A 3 -11.57 5.05 -1.72
CA THR A 3 -12.01 4.49 -3.00
C THR A 3 -11.36 5.17 -4.21
N ASP A 4 -10.58 6.20 -3.94
CA ASP A 4 -9.96 7.09 -4.91
C ASP A 4 -8.81 7.85 -4.23
N ASP A 5 -7.98 8.50 -5.03
CA ASP A 5 -6.78 9.22 -4.58
C ASP A 5 -7.10 10.35 -3.60
N SER A 6 -8.17 11.14 -3.86
CA SER A 6 -8.58 12.23 -2.98
C SER A 6 -9.00 11.72 -1.61
N SER A 7 -9.86 10.71 -1.55
CA SER A 7 -10.30 10.12 -0.29
C SER A 7 -9.15 9.47 0.49
N LEU A 8 -8.11 8.99 -0.19
CA LEU A 8 -6.90 8.48 0.45
C LEU A 8 -6.08 9.59 1.09
N ILE A 9 -5.90 10.70 0.38
CA ILE A 9 -5.20 11.89 0.89
C ILE A 9 -5.94 12.43 2.12
N ASP A 10 -7.27 12.53 2.06
CA ASP A 10 -8.10 12.96 3.19
C ASP A 10 -7.96 12.05 4.42
N GLU A 11 -7.96 10.72 4.21
CA GLU A 11 -7.74 9.74 5.29
C GLU A 11 -6.34 9.89 5.90
N VAL A 12 -5.30 10.14 5.08
CA VAL A 12 -3.92 10.34 5.57
C VAL A 12 -3.81 11.65 6.34
N ARG A 13 -4.33 12.76 5.82
CA ARG A 13 -4.36 14.05 6.53
C ARG A 13 -5.04 13.93 7.88
N THR A 14 -6.16 13.22 7.95
CA THR A 14 -6.89 12.97 9.20
C THR A 14 -6.05 12.20 10.21
N LEU A 15 -5.20 11.27 9.75
CA LEU A 15 -4.34 10.49 10.62
C LEU A 15 -3.10 11.28 11.06
N THR A 16 -2.46 12.00 10.16
CA THR A 16 -1.18 12.68 10.42
C THR A 16 -1.35 14.06 11.03
N ASP A 17 -2.54 14.65 10.94
CA ASP A 17 -2.84 16.04 11.32
C ASP A 17 -2.04 17.07 10.49
N TYR A 18 -1.67 16.68 9.26
CA TYR A 18 -0.98 17.56 8.32
C TYR A 18 -2.00 18.33 7.48
N ASP A 19 -2.16 19.61 7.79
CA ASP A 19 -3.01 20.52 7.02
C ASP A 19 -2.36 20.94 5.69
N ALA A 20 -3.11 21.69 4.87
CA ALA A 20 -2.65 22.18 3.58
C ALA A 20 -1.50 23.22 3.68
N GLY A 21 -1.21 23.73 4.88
CA GLY A 21 -0.07 24.61 5.13
C GLY A 21 1.24 23.86 5.34
N ILE A 22 1.18 22.58 5.71
CA ILE A 22 2.36 21.72 5.89
C ILE A 22 2.71 20.98 4.60
N ILE A 23 1.72 20.31 4.00
CA ILE A 23 1.85 19.65 2.70
C ILE A 23 0.63 20.04 1.89
N ASP A 24 0.84 20.66 0.73
CA ASP A 24 -0.28 21.04 -0.14
C ASP A 24 -0.85 19.83 -0.89
N ASP A 25 -1.99 20.00 -1.56
CA ASP A 25 -2.63 18.89 -2.27
C ASP A 25 -1.81 18.40 -3.46
N THR A 26 -1.05 19.29 -4.12
CA THR A 26 -0.19 18.94 -5.26
C THR A 26 0.96 18.06 -4.81
N GLU A 27 1.61 18.43 -3.70
CA GLU A 27 2.67 17.65 -3.08
C GLU A 27 2.16 16.29 -2.61
N TYR A 28 0.93 16.22 -2.06
CA TYR A 28 0.33 14.93 -1.72
C TYR A 28 0.05 14.07 -2.95
N GLN A 29 -0.36 14.66 -4.07
CA GLN A 29 -0.53 13.90 -5.32
C GLN A 29 0.80 13.38 -5.88
N ASP A 30 1.86 14.19 -5.79
CA ASP A 30 3.20 13.78 -6.20
C ASP A 30 3.72 12.64 -5.30
N LEU A 31 3.58 12.78 -3.98
CA LEU A 31 3.94 11.73 -3.02
C LEU A 31 3.14 10.45 -3.24
N LEU A 32 1.85 10.58 -3.56
CA LEU A 32 0.99 9.44 -3.86
C LEU A 32 1.44 8.72 -5.13
N SER A 33 1.85 9.46 -6.16
CA SER A 33 2.38 8.89 -7.39
C SER A 33 3.65 8.09 -7.14
N VAL A 34 4.59 8.66 -6.38
CA VAL A 34 5.83 7.96 -5.96
C VAL A 34 5.51 6.73 -5.10
N ALA A 35 4.58 6.85 -4.15
CA ALA A 35 4.18 5.72 -3.29
C ALA A 35 3.54 4.57 -4.10
N LYS A 36 2.77 4.88 -5.14
CA LYS A 36 2.20 3.86 -6.03
C LYS A 36 3.27 3.12 -6.82
N GLU A 37 4.23 3.84 -7.38
CA GLU A 37 5.36 3.25 -8.11
C GLU A 37 6.20 2.36 -7.19
N GLU A 38 6.56 2.86 -6.01
CA GLU A 38 7.34 2.12 -5.03
C GLU A 38 6.63 0.86 -4.53
N LEU A 39 5.32 0.94 -4.24
CA LEU A 39 4.57 -0.24 -3.83
C LEU A 39 4.53 -1.30 -4.93
N GLN A 40 4.43 -0.90 -6.21
CA GLN A 40 4.49 -1.84 -7.34
C GLN A 40 5.87 -2.48 -7.49
N ASN A 41 6.93 -1.71 -7.25
CA ASN A 41 8.31 -2.21 -7.23
C ASN A 41 8.52 -3.22 -6.10
N ASP A 42 8.06 -2.91 -4.89
CA ASP A 42 8.24 -3.75 -3.69
C ASP A 42 7.50 -5.09 -3.79
N VAL A 43 6.27 -5.08 -4.32
CA VAL A 43 5.49 -6.32 -4.55
C VAL A 43 5.91 -7.07 -5.81
N ASN A 44 6.76 -6.45 -6.66
CA ASN A 44 7.23 -6.98 -7.94
C ASN A 44 6.09 -7.51 -8.84
N GLN A 45 4.96 -6.81 -8.89
CA GLN A 45 3.82 -7.11 -9.75
C GLN A 45 2.99 -5.87 -10.02
N SER A 46 2.28 -5.84 -11.16
CA SER A 46 1.31 -4.78 -11.43
C SER A 46 0.10 -4.92 -10.53
N VAL A 47 -0.25 -3.83 -9.84
CA VAL A 47 -1.37 -3.80 -8.92
C VAL A 47 -2.33 -2.68 -9.28
N THR A 48 -3.62 -3.01 -9.32
CA THR A 48 -4.68 -2.02 -9.53
C THR A 48 -5.16 -1.49 -8.18
N PHE A 49 -4.89 -0.22 -7.92
CA PHE A 49 -5.38 0.49 -6.74
C PHE A 49 -6.89 0.68 -6.79
N PHE A 50 -7.54 0.65 -5.62
CA PHE A 50 -8.99 0.82 -5.44
C PHE A 50 -9.87 -0.20 -6.18
N SER A 51 -9.30 -1.34 -6.56
CA SER A 51 -9.98 -2.43 -7.28
C SER A 51 -10.74 -3.40 -6.34
N GLY A 52 -10.85 -3.07 -5.06
CA GLY A 52 -11.44 -3.92 -4.03
C GLY A 52 -10.44 -4.83 -3.30
N ASN A 53 -9.16 -4.84 -3.71
CA ASN A 53 -8.11 -5.51 -2.96
C ASN A 53 -7.65 -4.64 -1.78
N ARG A 54 -8.33 -4.81 -0.64
CA ARG A 54 -8.06 -4.04 0.58
C ARG A 54 -6.62 -4.13 1.10
N ALA A 55 -5.87 -5.16 0.76
CA ALA A 55 -4.47 -5.26 1.18
C ALA A 55 -3.62 -4.22 0.44
N VAL A 56 -3.88 -4.00 -0.84
CA VAL A 56 -3.17 -3.03 -1.69
C VAL A 56 -3.44 -1.61 -1.21
N ASP A 57 -4.73 -1.28 -1.07
CA ASP A 57 -5.15 0.05 -0.67
C ASP A 57 -4.65 0.40 0.74
N ARG A 58 -4.59 -0.60 1.64
CA ARG A 58 -4.00 -0.41 2.98
C ARG A 58 -2.49 -0.28 2.95
N ALA A 59 -1.79 -1.04 2.12
CA ALA A 59 -0.35 -0.89 1.96
C ALA A 59 -0.03 0.53 1.48
N LEU A 60 -0.74 1.01 0.46
CA LEU A 60 -0.58 2.36 -0.07
C LEU A 60 -0.86 3.44 0.99
N PHE A 61 -1.92 3.28 1.79
CA PHE A 61 -2.23 4.19 2.89
C PHE A 61 -1.07 4.32 3.90
N TRP A 62 -0.53 3.20 4.40
CA TRP A 62 0.56 3.23 5.37
C TRP A 62 1.86 3.77 4.77
N LEU A 63 2.12 3.47 3.50
CA LEU A 63 3.27 3.99 2.79
C LEU A 63 3.19 5.52 2.65
N LEU A 64 2.02 6.04 2.27
CA LEU A 64 1.80 7.49 2.15
C LEU A 64 1.94 8.21 3.50
N CYS A 65 1.50 7.58 4.61
CA CYS A 65 1.74 8.11 5.95
C CYS A 65 3.24 8.23 6.25
N LEU A 66 4.05 7.22 5.92
CA LEU A 66 5.50 7.27 6.11
C LEU A 66 6.14 8.35 5.23
N TYR A 67 5.74 8.45 3.97
CA TYR A 67 6.30 9.43 3.02
C TYR A 67 5.95 10.86 3.43
N SER A 68 4.75 11.09 3.97
CA SER A 68 4.40 12.40 4.53
C SER A 68 5.31 12.79 5.70
N LYS A 69 5.66 11.87 6.61
CA LYS A 69 6.64 12.12 7.68
C LYS A 69 8.04 12.41 7.16
N ILE A 70 8.49 11.71 6.11
CA ILE A 70 9.77 11.97 5.45
C ILE A 70 9.78 13.38 4.84
N LYS A 71 8.69 13.74 4.13
CA LYS A 71 8.54 15.05 3.50
C LYS A 71 8.59 16.20 4.51
N VAL A 72 7.99 16.03 5.69
CA VAL A 72 8.03 17.00 6.80
C VAL A 72 9.39 17.01 7.52
N GLY A 73 10.24 16.01 7.29
CA GLY A 73 11.55 15.89 7.92
C GLY A 73 11.51 15.25 9.31
N GLU A 74 10.41 14.61 9.69
CA GLU A 74 10.32 13.83 10.94
C GLU A 74 11.06 12.50 10.84
N ILE A 75 11.20 11.96 9.62
CA ILE A 75 11.99 10.76 9.33
C ILE A 75 13.14 11.17 8.43
N GLU A 76 14.37 10.91 8.89
CA GLU A 76 15.57 11.22 8.14
C GLU A 76 15.85 10.09 7.11
N ALA A 77 15.18 10.18 5.97
CA ALA A 77 15.41 9.34 4.79
C ALA A 77 15.84 10.23 3.60
N PRO A 78 17.01 9.98 2.99
CA PRO A 78 17.50 10.79 1.88
C PRO A 78 16.70 10.56 0.59
N THR A 79 16.02 9.43 0.45
CA THR A 79 15.14 9.13 -0.67
C THR A 79 13.80 8.57 -0.21
N PHE A 80 12.79 8.63 -1.08
CA PHE A 80 11.47 8.00 -0.87
C PHE A 80 11.50 6.52 -1.28
N GLU A 81 12.45 5.76 -0.75
CA GLU A 81 12.59 4.33 -1.00
C GLU A 81 12.25 3.53 0.27
N ILE A 82 11.40 2.52 0.11
CA ILE A 82 10.95 1.70 1.25
C ILE A 82 12.10 0.90 1.88
N ALA A 83 13.08 0.47 1.07
CA ALA A 83 14.24 -0.27 1.54
C ALA A 83 15.09 0.57 2.52
N GLU A 84 15.23 1.87 2.27
CA GLU A 84 15.97 2.77 3.16
C GLU A 84 15.27 2.94 4.52
N ILE A 85 13.93 3.06 4.50
CA ILE A 85 13.12 3.17 5.71
C ILE A 85 13.26 1.90 6.57
N GLN A 86 13.30 0.73 5.94
CA GLN A 86 13.49 -0.55 6.63
C GLN A 86 14.87 -0.68 7.26
N VAL A 87 15.93 -0.23 6.58
CA VAL A 87 17.30 -0.22 7.14
C VAL A 87 17.39 0.70 8.37
N ARG A 88 16.63 1.79 8.39
CA ARG A 88 16.60 2.78 9.48
C ARG A 88 15.48 2.53 10.49
N GLN A 89 14.90 1.33 10.51
CA GLN A 89 13.76 1.02 11.37
C GLN A 89 14.01 1.33 12.86
N GLU A 90 15.25 1.15 13.34
CA GLU A 90 15.64 1.45 14.72
C GLU A 90 15.65 2.95 15.06
N GLN A 91 15.69 3.81 14.05
CA GLN A 91 15.68 5.27 14.18
C GLN A 91 14.27 5.86 14.10
N LEU A 92 13.27 5.05 13.73
CA LEU A 92 11.88 5.48 13.63
C LEU A 92 11.23 5.60 15.01
N ASP A 93 10.37 6.60 15.17
CA ASP A 93 9.50 6.70 16.35
C ASP A 93 8.54 5.50 16.43
N ASP A 94 7.98 5.23 17.62
CA ASP A 94 7.09 4.08 17.85
C ASP A 94 5.90 4.06 16.87
N ARG A 95 5.44 5.26 16.47
CA ARG A 95 4.31 5.46 15.56
C ARG A 95 4.66 5.07 14.13
N ALA A 96 5.76 5.57 13.57
CA ALA A 96 6.24 5.19 12.24
C ALA A 96 6.67 3.72 12.22
N ASN A 97 7.24 3.20 13.31
CA ASN A 97 7.52 1.78 13.45
C ASN A 97 6.25 0.92 13.41
N TRP A 98 5.15 1.39 14.00
CA TRP A 98 3.86 0.73 13.88
C TRP A 98 3.30 0.83 12.44
N TRP A 99 3.42 1.98 11.77
CA TRP A 99 3.01 2.15 10.36
C TRP A 99 3.79 1.24 9.41
N LEU A 100 5.11 1.16 9.56
CA LEU A 100 5.97 0.27 8.77
C LEU A 100 5.57 -1.20 8.95
N ARG A 101 5.25 -1.62 10.18
CA ARG A 101 4.76 -2.98 10.45
C ARG A 101 3.39 -3.24 9.81
N GLN A 102 2.49 -2.25 9.79
CA GLN A 102 1.21 -2.40 9.09
C GLN A 102 1.41 -2.46 7.57
N TYR A 103 2.32 -1.65 7.02
CA TYR A 103 2.71 -1.71 5.62
C TYR A 103 3.20 -3.12 5.24
N GLN A 104 4.24 -3.62 5.91
CA GLN A 104 4.83 -4.95 5.66
C GLN A 104 3.79 -6.07 5.74
N LYS A 105 2.94 -6.04 6.77
CA LYS A 105 1.85 -7.02 6.94
C LYS A 105 0.88 -7.04 5.75
N ASN A 106 0.62 -5.90 5.11
CA ASN A 106 -0.26 -5.84 3.95
C ASN A 106 0.47 -6.24 2.66
N VAL A 107 1.74 -5.88 2.50
CA VAL A 107 2.61 -6.39 1.42
C VAL A 107 2.68 -7.92 1.45
N ASP A 108 2.90 -8.51 2.63
CA ASP A 108 2.91 -9.97 2.79
C ASP A 108 1.58 -10.61 2.35
N LYS A 109 0.44 -9.96 2.62
CA LYS A 109 -0.87 -10.43 2.17
C LYS A 109 -1.06 -10.31 0.66
N ILE A 110 -0.51 -9.26 0.05
CA ILE A 110 -0.51 -9.09 -1.40
C ILE A 110 0.29 -10.22 -2.04
N ALA A 111 1.49 -10.50 -1.51
CA ALA A 111 2.35 -11.60 -1.97
C ALA A 111 1.74 -12.99 -1.72
N ALA A 112 1.10 -13.21 -0.57
CA ALA A 112 0.43 -14.47 -0.25
C ALA A 112 -0.84 -14.68 -1.09
N GLY A 113 -1.60 -13.62 -1.35
CA GLY A 113 -2.78 -13.66 -2.23
C GLY A 113 -2.44 -13.99 -3.68
N ALA A 114 -1.26 -13.56 -4.15
CA ALA A 114 -0.74 -13.95 -5.47
C ALA A 114 -0.43 -15.46 -5.55
N ARG A 115 0.13 -16.05 -4.48
CA ARG A 115 0.41 -17.51 -4.41
C ARG A 115 -0.83 -18.38 -4.23
N GLY A 116 -1.91 -17.83 -3.66
CA GLY A 116 -3.17 -18.55 -3.43
C GLY A 116 -4.09 -18.65 -4.66
N LYS A 117 -3.81 -17.92 -5.74
CA LYS A 117 -4.62 -17.94 -6.97
C LYS A 117 -4.20 -19.09 -7.90
N ILE A 118 -4.17 -20.31 -7.39
CA ILE A 118 -4.26 -21.49 -8.25
C ILE A 118 -5.69 -21.47 -8.79
N VAL A 119 -5.83 -21.03 -10.04
CA VAL A 119 -7.09 -21.14 -10.78
C VAL A 119 -7.38 -22.64 -10.86
N SER A 120 -8.28 -23.13 -10.00
CA SER A 120 -8.84 -24.46 -10.17
C SER A 120 -9.59 -24.43 -11.50
N VAL A 121 -8.96 -25.00 -12.52
CA VAL A 121 -9.64 -25.32 -13.79
C VAL A 121 -10.68 -26.37 -13.42
N SER A 122 -11.89 -25.92 -13.12
CA SER A 122 -13.04 -26.80 -12.99
C SER A 122 -13.35 -27.33 -14.39
N ARG A 123 -12.76 -28.48 -14.74
CA ARG A 123 -13.22 -29.29 -15.88
C ARG A 123 -14.60 -29.82 -15.54
N SER A 124 -15.62 -29.04 -15.85
CA SER A 124 -17.01 -29.47 -15.83
C SER A 124 -17.29 -30.21 -17.13
N ASP A 125 -16.88 -31.47 -17.22
CA ASP A 125 -17.47 -32.37 -18.23
C ASP A 125 -17.39 -33.82 -17.75
N ARG A 126 -18.40 -34.18 -16.94
CA ARG A 126 -18.80 -35.58 -16.74
C ARG A 126 -20.29 -35.67 -17.02
N THR A 127 -20.62 -35.79 -18.30
CA THR A 127 -21.95 -36.18 -18.76
C THR A 127 -22.17 -37.65 -18.39
N TYR A 128 -22.91 -37.90 -17.31
CA TYR A 128 -23.49 -39.21 -17.06
C TYR A 128 -24.81 -39.27 -17.84
N ALA A 129 -24.75 -39.81 -19.05
CA ALA A 129 -25.95 -40.26 -19.75
C ALA A 129 -26.41 -41.57 -19.07
N PHE A 130 -27.54 -41.50 -18.36
CA PHE A 130 -28.31 -42.68 -18.01
C PHE A 130 -29.22 -42.99 -19.21
N ASP A 131 -28.92 -44.07 -19.90
CA ASP A 131 -29.80 -44.69 -20.90
C ASP A 131 -30.91 -45.43 -20.15
N ASN A 132 -32.16 -45.26 -20.60
CA ASN A 132 -33.36 -45.85 -19.99
C ASN A 132 -34.03 -46.78 -20.99
#